data_AF-A0A016TM53-F1
#
_entry.id   AF-A0A016TM53-F1
#
_cell.length_a   1.000
_cell.length_b   1.000
_cell.length_c   1.000
_cell.angle_alpha   90.00
_cell.angle_beta   90.00
_cell.angle_gamma   90.00
#
_symmetry.space_group_name_H-M   'P 1'
#
loop_
_entity.id
_entity.type
_entity.pdbx_description
1 polymer ?
#
loop_
_entity_poly.entity_id
_entity_poly.type
_entity_poly.pdbx_seq_one_letter_code
_entity_poly.pdbx_strand_id
1 'polypeptide(L)'
;MKCVLRPVFSRMGAPIGRIKSRRLYMTERSGPTEFSISDVGRLYEIPREAVTSLGYERLLPSNMIKQTDTLGELVTVIREPLIEVSSCMSVARPSFPSLRMVLWGPFGTGKSVTVNQSVHLAYTQSMVIVQLHSGE
;
A
#
# COMPACT_ATOMS: atom_id res chain seq x y z
N MET A 1 -71.61 -6.37 -15.06
CA MET A 1 -70.74 -7.57 -15.03
C MET A 1 -69.59 -7.38 -15.99
N LYS A 2 -68.36 -7.28 -15.49
CA LYS A 2 -67.09 -7.68 -16.13
C LYS A 2 -65.98 -7.48 -15.10
N CYS A 3 -65.49 -8.61 -14.58
CA CYS A 3 -64.36 -8.70 -13.67
C CYS A 3 -63.09 -8.14 -14.32
N VAL A 4 -62.32 -7.35 -13.58
CA VAL A 4 -60.94 -7.02 -13.94
C VAL A 4 -60.05 -7.54 -12.82
N LEU A 5 -59.33 -8.62 -13.13
CA LEU A 5 -58.35 -9.27 -12.28
C LEU A 5 -57.20 -8.30 -11.98
N ARG A 6 -56.82 -8.17 -10.70
CA ARG A 6 -55.62 -7.47 -10.26
C ARG A 6 -54.37 -8.29 -10.62
N PRO A 7 -53.30 -7.70 -11.16
CA PRO A 7 -52.02 -8.38 -11.17
C PRO A 7 -51.37 -8.19 -9.78
N VAL A 8 -51.33 -9.29 -9.03
CA VAL A 8 -50.40 -9.49 -7.91
C VAL A 8 -49.08 -9.94 -8.53
N PHE A 9 -48.09 -9.05 -8.64
CA PHE A 9 -46.67 -9.44 -8.66
C PHE A 9 -45.75 -8.20 -8.58
N SER A 10 -45.54 -7.68 -7.37
CA SER A 10 -44.39 -6.81 -7.09
C SER A 10 -43.18 -7.67 -6.70
N ARG A 11 -42.40 -8.12 -7.69
CA ARG A 11 -41.02 -8.57 -7.41
C ARG A 11 -40.20 -7.31 -7.10
N MET A 12 -39.96 -7.05 -5.81
CA MET A 12 -38.80 -6.28 -5.42
C MET A 12 -37.55 -7.08 -5.80
N GLY A 13 -37.01 -6.81 -6.99
CA GLY A 13 -35.65 -7.21 -7.32
C GLY A 13 -34.70 -6.35 -6.52
N ALA A 14 -34.22 -6.84 -5.38
CA ALA A 14 -33.03 -6.29 -4.77
C ALA A 14 -31.89 -6.42 -5.80
N PRO A 15 -31.11 -5.36 -6.08
CA PRO A 15 -29.97 -5.50 -6.97
C PRO A 15 -29.03 -6.51 -6.32
N ILE A 16 -28.73 -7.59 -7.05
CA ILE A 16 -27.71 -8.56 -6.66
C ILE A 16 -26.41 -7.77 -6.60
N GLY A 17 -26.01 -7.39 -5.38
CA GLY A 17 -24.79 -6.65 -5.13
C GLY A 17 -23.65 -7.36 -5.83
N ARG A 18 -22.90 -6.62 -6.65
CA ARG A 18 -21.74 -7.12 -7.38
C ARG A 18 -20.80 -7.75 -6.35
N ILE A 19 -20.70 -9.08 -6.34
CA ILE A 19 -19.76 -9.81 -5.48
C ILE A 19 -18.37 -9.36 -5.93
N LYS A 20 -17.75 -8.44 -5.19
CA LYS A 20 -16.34 -8.11 -5.39
C LYS A 20 -15.58 -9.39 -5.06
N SER A 21 -14.92 -9.98 -6.06
CA SER A 21 -13.99 -11.08 -5.84
C SER A 21 -12.98 -10.65 -4.77
N ARG A 22 -13.02 -11.28 -3.60
CA ARG A 22 -12.17 -10.92 -2.47
C ARG A 22 -10.75 -11.33 -2.84
N ARG A 23 -9.87 -10.37 -3.09
CA ARG A 23 -8.45 -10.64 -3.34
C ARG A 23 -7.80 -11.07 -2.03
N LEU A 24 -7.81 -12.37 -1.73
CA LEU A 24 -7.29 -12.93 -0.47
C LEU A 24 -5.79 -12.63 -0.22
N TYR A 25 -5.05 -12.31 -1.28
CA TYR A 25 -3.64 -11.93 -1.23
C TYR A 25 -3.41 -10.44 -0.97
N MET A 26 -4.40 -9.58 -1.17
CA MET A 26 -4.29 -8.15 -0.87
C MET A 26 -4.64 -7.89 0.58
N THR A 27 -4.03 -6.86 1.16
CA THR A 27 -4.48 -6.31 2.43
C THR A 27 -5.81 -5.57 2.26
N GLU A 28 -6.61 -5.56 3.32
CA GLU A 28 -7.83 -4.74 3.41
C GLU A 28 -7.53 -3.35 4.01
N ARG A 29 -6.28 -3.12 4.44
CA ARG A 29 -5.82 -1.88 5.06
C ARG A 29 -5.61 -0.79 4.02
N SER A 30 -5.86 0.45 4.42
CA SER A 30 -5.79 1.61 3.53
C SER A 30 -4.35 2.05 3.22
N GLY A 31 -3.44 1.85 4.18
CA GLY A 31 -2.08 2.37 4.07
C GLY A 31 -1.13 1.84 5.15
N PRO A 32 0.15 2.21 5.05
CA PRO A 32 1.23 1.63 5.85
C PRO A 32 1.17 1.94 7.36
N THR A 33 0.42 2.96 7.76
CA THR A 33 0.19 3.30 9.18
C THR A 33 -0.69 2.30 9.92
N GLU A 34 -1.50 1.52 9.20
CA GLU A 34 -2.45 0.56 9.78
C GLU A 34 -1.96 -0.89 9.73
N PHE A 35 -0.79 -1.13 9.13
CA PHE A 35 -0.28 -2.49 8.95
C PHE A 35 0.06 -3.13 10.29
N SER A 36 -0.30 -4.40 10.40
CA SER A 36 -0.04 -5.23 11.58
C SER A 36 0.75 -6.48 11.19
N ILE A 37 1.24 -7.22 12.18
CA ILE A 37 1.94 -8.49 11.97
C ILE A 37 1.06 -9.47 11.16
N SER A 38 -0.27 -9.41 11.32
CA SER A 38 -1.21 -10.25 10.56
C SER A 38 -1.28 -9.93 9.06
N ASP A 39 -0.77 -8.79 8.63
CA ASP A 39 -0.74 -8.36 7.23
C ASP A 39 0.59 -8.71 6.53
N VAL A 40 1.59 -9.20 7.26
CA VAL A 40 2.87 -9.63 6.68
C VAL A 40 2.64 -10.71 5.63
N GLY A 41 3.27 -10.55 4.46
CA GLY A 41 3.10 -11.43 3.31
C GLY A 41 1.92 -11.09 2.40
N ARG A 42 1.03 -10.17 2.80
CA ARG A 42 0.00 -9.63 1.91
C ARG A 42 0.56 -8.54 0.99
N LEU A 43 -0.09 -8.36 -0.14
CA LEU A 43 0.19 -7.29 -1.08
C LEU A 43 -0.60 -6.03 -0.70
N TYR A 44 -0.01 -4.87 -0.93
CA TYR A 44 -0.72 -3.60 -0.90
C TYR A 44 -0.33 -2.74 -2.09
N GLU A 45 -1.26 -1.94 -2.56
CA GLU A 45 -1.06 -1.00 -3.65
C GLU A 45 -0.68 0.38 -3.08
N ILE A 46 0.34 1.00 -3.67
CA ILE A 46 0.69 2.39 -3.40
C ILE A 46 -0.14 3.27 -4.36
N PRO A 47 -0.94 4.22 -3.84
CA PRO A 47 -1.78 5.07 -4.69
C PRO A 47 -0.95 5.83 -5.73
N ARG A 48 -1.46 5.94 -6.96
CA ARG A 48 -0.76 6.64 -8.06
C ARG A 48 -0.35 8.07 -7.71
N GLU A 49 -1.18 8.78 -6.94
CA GLU A 49 -0.86 10.13 -6.46
C GLU A 49 0.42 10.17 -5.62
N ALA A 50 0.62 9.17 -4.75
CA ALA A 50 1.82 9.03 -3.96
C ALA A 50 3.02 8.63 -4.84
N VAL A 51 2.83 7.75 -5.82
CA VAL A 51 3.89 7.35 -6.78
C VAL A 51 4.45 8.57 -7.51
N THR A 52 3.57 9.42 -8.06
CA THR A 52 3.97 10.63 -8.79
C THR A 52 4.61 11.65 -7.84
N SER A 53 4.00 11.89 -6.67
CA SER A 53 4.50 12.89 -5.71
C SER A 53 5.88 12.51 -5.13
N LEU A 54 6.15 11.23 -4.97
CA LEU A 54 7.42 10.71 -4.48
C LEU A 54 8.46 10.51 -5.58
N GLY A 55 8.14 10.78 -6.85
CA GLY A 55 9.08 10.62 -7.96
C GLY A 55 9.54 9.17 -8.16
N TYR A 56 8.69 8.19 -7.83
CA TYR A 56 9.01 6.78 -7.88
C TYR A 56 9.29 6.25 -9.30
N GLU A 57 8.88 6.99 -10.32
CA GLU A 57 9.29 6.77 -11.73
C GLU A 57 10.81 6.77 -11.93
N ARG A 58 11.56 7.42 -11.02
CA ARG A 58 13.03 7.54 -11.09
C ARG A 58 13.77 7.00 -9.87
N LEU A 59 13.13 7.03 -8.69
CA LEU A 59 13.79 6.69 -7.42
C LEU A 59 13.66 5.21 -7.01
N LEU A 60 12.73 4.47 -7.63
CA LEU A 60 12.56 3.04 -7.37
C LEU A 60 13.70 2.22 -7.98
N PRO A 61 13.95 0.99 -7.47
CA PRO A 61 14.83 0.04 -8.15
C PRO A 61 14.37 -0.20 -9.59
N SER A 62 15.31 -0.30 -10.52
CA SER A 62 15.02 -0.44 -11.97
C SER A 62 14.04 -1.57 -12.31
N ASN A 63 14.14 -2.71 -11.61
CA ASN A 63 13.21 -3.84 -11.80
C ASN A 63 11.78 -3.50 -11.34
N MET A 64 11.62 -2.70 -10.28
CA MET A 64 10.30 -2.26 -9.82
C MET A 64 9.69 -1.21 -10.74
N ILE A 65 10.50 -0.32 -11.31
CA ILE A 65 10.03 0.64 -12.33
C ILE A 65 9.43 -0.13 -13.50
N LYS A 66 10.17 -1.08 -14.08
CA LYS A 66 9.70 -1.93 -15.19
C LYS A 66 8.42 -2.70 -14.83
N GLN A 67 8.33 -3.23 -13.61
CA GLN A 67 7.12 -3.92 -13.15
C GLN A 67 5.92 -2.97 -13.08
N THR A 68 6.13 -1.76 -12.56
CA THR A 68 5.09 -0.73 -12.46
C THR A 68 4.63 -0.28 -13.84
N ASP A 69 5.57 -0.08 -14.78
CA ASP A 69 5.27 0.27 -16.16
C ASP A 69 4.46 -0.82 -16.87
N THR A 70 4.76 -2.10 -16.58
CA THR A 70 4.09 -3.24 -17.20
C THR A 70 2.68 -3.46 -16.63
N LEU A 71 2.51 -3.33 -15.31
CA LEU A 71 1.25 -3.61 -14.63
C LEU A 71 0.33 -2.38 -14.54
N GLY A 72 0.89 -1.17 -14.66
CA GLY A 72 0.18 0.08 -14.44
C GLY A 72 -0.19 0.34 -12.98
N GLU A 73 0.33 -0.45 -12.04
CA GLU A 73 0.10 -0.35 -10.60
C GLU A 73 1.41 -0.62 -9.85
N LEU A 74 1.63 0.10 -8.75
CA LEU A 74 2.77 -0.14 -7.85
C LEU A 74 2.29 -0.96 -6.65
N VAL A 75 2.42 -2.27 -6.76
CA VAL A 75 2.00 -3.22 -5.72
C VAL A 75 3.23 -3.85 -5.07
N THR A 76 3.28 -3.85 -3.75
CA THR A 76 4.41 -4.41 -2.99
C THR A 76 3.94 -5.28 -1.83
N VAL A 77 4.77 -6.24 -1.43
CA VAL A 77 4.48 -7.12 -0.28
C VAL A 77 4.76 -6.38 1.02
N ILE A 78 3.88 -6.50 2.01
CA ILE A 78 4.09 -6.05 3.38
C ILE A 78 5.09 -6.98 4.04
N ARG A 79 6.21 -6.43 4.49
CA ARG A 79 7.29 -7.21 5.11
C ARG A 79 7.44 -6.80 6.57
N GLU A 80 7.89 -7.74 7.39
CA GLU A 80 8.14 -7.50 8.82
C GLU A 80 9.04 -6.28 9.10
N PRO A 81 10.15 -6.04 8.36
CA PRO A 81 10.98 -4.85 8.60
C PRO A 81 10.26 -3.51 8.39
N LEU A 82 9.19 -3.46 7.58
CA LEU A 82 8.40 -2.24 7.40
C LEU A 82 7.59 -1.93 8.68
N ILE A 83 7.07 -2.97 9.34
CA ILE A 83 6.30 -2.83 10.58
C ILE A 83 7.22 -2.38 11.71
N GLU A 84 8.44 -2.92 11.77
CA GLU A 84 9.46 -2.49 12.72
C GLU A 84 9.82 -1.01 12.51
N VAL A 85 10.09 -0.59 11.26
CA VAL A 85 10.35 0.83 10.96
C VAL A 85 9.18 1.72 11.35
N SER A 86 7.95 1.31 11.07
CA SER A 86 6.75 2.04 11.48
C SER A 86 6.66 2.21 13.01
N SER A 87 6.95 1.13 13.73
CA SER A 87 6.97 1.13 15.20
C SER A 87 8.06 2.07 15.74
N CYS A 88 9.26 2.01 15.17
CA CYS A 88 10.38 2.89 15.51
C CYS A 88 10.09 4.36 15.20
N MET A 89 9.47 4.67 14.06
CA MET A 89 9.05 6.03 13.71
C MET A 89 7.98 6.56 14.67
N SER A 90 7.06 5.72 15.14
CA SER A 90 5.98 6.14 16.05
C SER A 90 6.46 6.62 17.41
N VAL A 91 7.62 6.15 17.88
CA VAL A 91 8.23 6.54 19.16
C VAL A 91 9.27 7.66 19.00
N ALA A 92 9.62 8.03 17.77
CA ALA A 92 10.56 9.10 17.50
C ALA A 92 9.98 10.45 17.93
N ARG A 93 10.74 11.18 18.75
CA ARG A 93 10.32 12.46 19.33
C ARG A 93 11.28 13.57 18.88
N PRO A 94 10.77 14.75 18.48
CA PRO A 94 11.62 15.88 18.10
C PRO A 94 12.55 16.39 19.21
N SER A 95 12.22 16.10 20.48
CA SER A 95 13.00 16.52 21.65
C SER A 95 14.27 15.69 21.88
N PHE A 96 14.40 14.55 21.19
CA PHE A 96 15.55 13.65 21.31
C PHE A 96 16.39 13.71 20.03
N PRO A 97 17.67 13.31 20.07
CA PRO A 97 18.48 13.16 18.88
C PRO A 97 17.79 12.29 17.82
N SER A 98 17.98 12.62 16.55
CA SER A 98 17.35 11.90 15.43
C SER A 98 17.67 10.40 15.48
N LEU A 99 16.63 9.58 15.43
CA LEU A 99 16.74 8.12 15.35
C LEU A 99 17.47 7.72 14.06
N ARG A 100 18.51 6.88 14.18
CA ARG A 100 19.27 6.35 13.05
C ARG A 100 18.98 4.88 12.91
N MET A 101 18.45 4.48 11.75
CA MET A 101 18.14 3.09 11.43
C MET A 101 18.94 2.65 10.21
N VAL A 102 19.34 1.38 10.19
CA VAL A 102 20.07 0.78 9.06
C VAL A 102 19.40 -0.54 8.70
N LEU A 103 18.91 -0.64 7.47
CA LEU A 103 18.46 -1.91 6.89
C LEU A 103 19.66 -2.66 6.32
N TRP A 104 20.00 -3.80 6.92
CA TRP A 104 21.13 -4.62 6.51
C TRP A 104 20.69 -6.03 6.14
N GLY A 105 21.54 -6.75 5.40
CA GLY A 105 21.29 -8.13 4.99
C GLY A 105 21.86 -8.47 3.61
N PRO A 106 21.76 -9.74 3.17
CA PRO A 106 22.33 -10.22 1.91
C PRO A 106 21.85 -9.46 0.67
N PHE A 107 22.59 -9.56 -0.44
CA PHE A 107 22.18 -8.96 -1.71
C PHE A 107 20.84 -9.55 -2.20
N GLY A 108 20.01 -8.74 -2.86
CA GLY A 108 18.72 -9.19 -3.40
C GLY A 108 17.59 -9.41 -2.36
N THR A 109 17.81 -9.16 -1.07
CA THR A 109 16.77 -9.38 -0.04
C THR A 109 15.72 -8.27 0.04
N GLY A 110 15.66 -7.34 -0.91
CA GLY A 110 14.62 -6.30 -0.98
C GLY A 110 14.76 -5.14 0.02
N LYS A 111 15.97 -4.85 0.51
CA LYS A 111 16.24 -3.71 1.41
C LYS A 111 15.78 -2.38 0.80
N SER A 112 16.15 -2.11 -0.45
CA SER A 112 15.76 -0.90 -1.18
C SER A 112 14.24 -0.80 -1.35
N VAL A 113 13.55 -1.93 -1.50
CA VAL A 113 12.08 -1.96 -1.55
C VAL A 113 11.52 -1.48 -0.21
N THR A 114 11.98 -2.06 0.90
CA THR A 114 11.55 -1.66 2.24
C THR A 114 11.85 -0.18 2.53
N VAL A 115 13.00 0.36 2.12
CA VAL A 115 13.27 1.81 2.25
C VAL A 115 12.21 2.65 1.55
N ASN A 116 11.85 2.32 0.30
CA ASN A 116 10.81 3.04 -0.43
C ASN A 116 9.43 2.86 0.24
N GLN A 117 9.13 1.69 0.81
CA GLN A 117 7.90 1.52 1.60
C GLN A 117 7.87 2.43 2.83
N SER A 118 9.01 2.60 3.51
CA SER A 118 9.15 3.53 4.64
C SER A 118 9.03 5.00 4.21
N VAL A 119 9.51 5.36 3.02
CA VAL A 119 9.29 6.69 2.44
C VAL A 119 7.81 6.93 2.18
N HIS A 120 7.09 5.93 1.66
CA HIS A 120 5.64 6.02 1.51
C HIS A 120 4.92 6.15 2.86
N LEU A 121 5.39 5.46 3.91
CA LEU A 121 4.88 5.66 5.26
C LEU A 121 5.07 7.12 5.72
N ALA A 122 6.27 7.68 5.57
CA ALA A 122 6.54 9.08 5.91
C ALA A 122 5.65 10.06 5.11
N TYR A 123 5.37 9.74 3.84
CA TYR A 123 4.46 10.51 2.98
C TYR A 123 3.03 10.52 3.54
N THR A 124 2.52 9.35 3.94
CA THR A 124 1.18 9.27 4.56
C THR A 124 1.07 10.02 5.89
N GLN A 125 2.20 10.23 6.57
CA GLN A 125 2.29 11.00 7.81
C GLN A 125 2.60 12.50 7.57
N SER A 126 2.58 12.96 6.31
CA SER A 126 2.86 14.36 5.93
C SER A 126 4.22 14.89 6.42
N MET A 127 5.24 14.01 6.43
CA MET A 127 6.59 14.39 6.82
C MET A 127 7.35 15.07 5.67
N VAL A 128 8.38 15.85 6.01
CA VAL A 128 9.37 16.33 5.03
C VAL A 128 10.31 15.18 4.68
N ILE A 129 10.35 14.82 3.40
CA ILE A 129 11.08 13.65 2.90
C ILE A 129 12.33 14.11 2.15
N VAL A 130 13.48 13.55 2.53
CA VAL A 130 14.73 13.66 1.77
C VAL A 130 15.17 12.26 1.40
N GLN A 131 15.02 11.91 0.12
CA GLN A 131 15.41 10.62 -0.40
C GLN A 131 16.65 10.77 -1.29
N LEU A 132 17.72 10.09 -0.91
CA LEU A 132 18.93 9.98 -1.72
C LEU A 132 18.91 8.61 -2.40
N HIS A 133 18.96 8.63 -3.73
CA HIS A 133 19.13 7.44 -4.54
C HIS A 133 20.53 7.50 -5.17
N SER A 134 21.35 6.49 -4.88
CA SER A 134 22.60 6.30 -5.62
C SER A 134 22.23 5.62 -6.93
N GLY A 135 22.22 6.37 -8.02
CA GLY A 135 22.06 5.80 -9.35
C GLY A 135 23.24 4.89 -9.68
N GLU A 136 22.95 3.78 -10.36
CA GLU A 136 23.91 3.12 -11.26
C GLU A 136 23.76 3.72 -12.67
#